data_AF-A0A6V8P875-F1
#
_entry.id   AF-A0A6V8P875-F1
#
_cell.length_a   1.000
_cell.length_b   1.000
_cell.length_c   1.000
_cell.angle_alpha   90.00
_cell.angle_beta   90.00
_cell.angle_gamma   90.00
#
_symmetry.space_group_name_H-M   'P 1'
#
loop_
_entity.id
_entity.type
_entity.pdbx_description
1 polymer ?
#
loop_
_entity_poly.entity_id
_entity_poly.type
_entity_poly.pdbx_seq_one_letter_code
_entity_poly.pdbx_strand_id
1 'polypeptide(L)'
;SGLREEQLDRIIKSDDFSVLEFTRALRAGADSLVQKYRIPSASTETLCRSISQEELYSLETFEIPTTAIIELNLGSKEAPNFKNIGDLSVGQKCTALLTLILLENPYPLVVDQPEDDLDNTFIVNDIVNRLRREKEHRQFIITTHNANIPVLGDAELIIPLEATADQANVEEGLCGSIDDELVKEIVKKVLEGGREAFEIRKEKYGI
;
A
#
# COMPACT_ATOMS: atom_id res chain seq x y z
N SER A 1 4.21 -25.50 29.04
CA SER A 1 3.96 -26.94 28.82
C SER A 1 2.49 -27.24 28.49
N GLY A 2 1.78 -26.31 27.84
CA GLY A 2 0.43 -26.51 27.31
C GLY A 2 0.47 -26.43 25.80
N LEU A 3 -0.25 -27.35 25.13
CA LEU A 3 -0.37 -27.56 23.69
C LEU A 3 0.93 -27.56 22.87
N ARG A 4 1.16 -28.65 22.11
CA ARG A 4 2.23 -28.65 21.11
C ARG A 4 1.85 -27.64 20.03
N GLU A 5 2.84 -26.88 19.54
CA GLU A 5 2.70 -25.94 18.43
C GLU A 5 1.99 -26.58 17.22
N GLU A 6 2.31 -27.85 16.95
CA GLU A 6 1.64 -28.69 15.94
C GLU A 6 0.10 -28.80 16.11
N GLN A 7 -0.40 -28.82 17.34
CA GLN A 7 -1.84 -28.92 17.61
C GLN A 7 -2.54 -27.57 17.40
N LEU A 8 -1.89 -26.46 17.72
CA LEU A 8 -2.38 -25.11 17.41
C LEU A 8 -2.39 -24.87 15.90
N ASP A 9 -1.32 -25.27 15.21
CA ASP A 9 -1.22 -25.22 13.76
C ASP A 9 -2.37 -25.97 13.07
N ARG A 10 -2.72 -27.15 13.57
CA ARG A 10 -3.84 -27.94 13.02
C ARG A 10 -5.19 -27.25 13.19
N ILE A 11 -5.37 -26.50 14.27
CA ILE A 11 -6.60 -25.74 14.53
C ILE A 11 -6.66 -24.54 13.58
N ILE A 12 -5.57 -23.78 13.48
CA ILE A 12 -5.48 -22.58 12.62
C ILE A 12 -5.64 -22.94 11.14
N LYS A 13 -5.12 -24.09 10.70
CA LYS A 13 -5.21 -24.59 9.33
C LYS A 13 -6.55 -25.25 8.98
N SER A 14 -7.53 -25.27 9.89
CA SER A 14 -8.86 -25.79 9.58
C SER A 14 -9.69 -24.74 8.84
N ASP A 15 -10.44 -25.17 7.82
CA ASP A 15 -11.21 -24.27 6.94
C ASP A 15 -12.27 -23.44 7.68
N ASP A 16 -12.75 -23.93 8.83
CA ASP A 16 -13.78 -23.28 9.65
C ASP A 16 -13.18 -22.49 10.83
N PHE A 17 -11.87 -22.28 10.86
CA PHE A 17 -11.24 -21.53 11.95
C PHE A 17 -11.54 -20.03 11.85
N SER A 18 -12.04 -19.47 12.95
CA SER A 18 -12.01 -18.03 13.17
C SER A 18 -11.57 -17.74 14.60
N VAL A 19 -10.81 -16.67 14.77
CA VAL A 19 -10.32 -16.23 16.09
C VAL A 19 -11.50 -16.02 17.04
N LEU A 20 -12.58 -15.39 16.56
CA LEU A 20 -13.79 -15.15 17.35
C LEU A 20 -14.45 -16.45 17.82
N GLU A 21 -14.62 -17.43 16.92
CA GLU A 21 -15.27 -18.70 17.25
C GLU A 21 -14.40 -19.59 18.15
N PHE A 22 -13.08 -19.49 18.00
CA PHE A 22 -12.12 -20.16 18.88
C PHE A 22 -12.15 -19.57 20.29
N THR A 23 -12.16 -18.25 20.41
CA THR A 23 -12.23 -17.57 21.72
C THR A 23 -13.56 -17.80 22.42
N ARG A 24 -14.68 -17.88 21.69
CA ARG A 24 -15.99 -18.30 22.22
C ARG A 24 -15.94 -19.73 22.79
N ALA A 25 -15.33 -20.66 22.06
CA ALA A 25 -15.17 -22.04 22.51
C ALA A 25 -14.26 -22.14 23.76
N LEU A 26 -13.22 -21.31 23.84
CA LEU A 26 -12.36 -21.20 25.03
C LEU A 26 -13.15 -20.76 26.28
N ARG A 27 -14.03 -19.76 26.15
CA ARG A 27 -14.91 -19.31 27.25
C ARG A 27 -15.94 -20.34 27.66
N ALA A 28 -16.49 -21.09 26.70
CA ALA A 28 -17.46 -22.15 26.96
C ALA A 28 -16.83 -23.36 27.67
N GLY A 29 -15.51 -23.48 27.64
CA GLY A 29 -14.73 -24.48 28.37
C GLY A 29 -14.24 -25.63 27.50
N ALA A 30 -13.49 -26.54 28.15
CA ALA A 30 -12.75 -27.61 27.47
C ALA A 30 -13.63 -28.49 26.56
N ASP A 31 -14.85 -28.82 27.00
CA ASP A 31 -15.78 -29.67 26.23
C ASP A 31 -16.16 -29.05 24.88
N SER A 32 -16.33 -27.73 24.83
CA SER A 32 -16.64 -27.01 23.60
C SER A 32 -15.49 -27.08 22.59
N LEU A 33 -14.23 -27.06 23.06
CA LEU A 33 -13.05 -27.17 22.21
C LEU A 33 -12.87 -28.60 21.68
N VAL A 34 -13.15 -29.61 22.52
CA VAL A 34 -13.09 -31.03 22.11
C VAL A 34 -14.10 -31.30 21.01
N GLN A 35 -15.34 -30.84 21.16
CA GLN A 35 -16.40 -31.05 20.17
C GLN A 35 -16.11 -30.34 18.84
N LYS A 36 -15.65 -29.09 18.90
CA LYS A 36 -15.48 -28.25 17.71
C LYS A 36 -14.18 -28.54 16.94
N TYR A 37 -13.07 -28.71 17.65
CA TYR A 37 -11.74 -28.82 17.04
C TYR A 37 -11.13 -30.23 17.15
N ARG A 38 -11.87 -31.20 17.73
CA ARG A 38 -11.45 -32.60 17.91
C ARG A 38 -10.07 -32.73 18.58
N ILE A 39 -9.84 -31.89 19.58
CA ILE A 39 -8.61 -31.87 20.38
C ILE A 39 -8.82 -32.82 21.58
N PRO A 40 -7.79 -33.56 22.03
CA PRO A 40 -7.90 -34.38 23.24
C PRO A 40 -8.21 -33.55 24.50
N SER A 41 -9.09 -34.06 25.37
CA SER A 41 -9.58 -33.35 26.56
C SER A 41 -8.46 -32.86 27.50
N ALA A 42 -7.39 -33.65 27.67
CA ALA A 42 -6.25 -33.25 28.50
C ALA A 42 -5.51 -32.00 27.96
N SER A 43 -5.47 -31.83 26.65
CA SER A 43 -4.85 -30.66 26.00
C SER A 43 -5.75 -29.42 26.11
N THR A 44 -7.08 -29.57 25.98
CA THR A 44 -8.04 -28.46 26.08
C THR A 44 -8.17 -27.94 27.50
N GLU A 45 -8.16 -28.81 28.51
CA GLU A 45 -8.17 -28.39 29.92
C GLU A 45 -6.92 -27.58 30.27
N THR A 46 -5.76 -27.99 29.76
CA THR A 46 -4.51 -27.27 29.98
C THR A 46 -4.56 -25.89 29.31
N LEU A 47 -5.06 -25.81 28.07
CA LEU A 47 -5.22 -24.55 27.35
C LEU A 47 -6.17 -23.57 28.06
N CYS A 48 -7.34 -24.04 28.48
CA CYS A 48 -8.29 -23.21 29.23
C CYS A 48 -7.73 -22.70 30.57
N ARG A 49 -6.82 -23.44 31.20
CA ARG A 49 -6.16 -23.03 32.44
C ARG A 49 -4.95 -22.13 32.22
N SER A 50 -4.26 -22.26 31.09
CA SER A 50 -3.04 -21.51 30.80
C SER A 50 -3.32 -20.13 30.22
N ILE A 51 -4.47 -19.94 29.56
CA ILE A 51 -4.84 -18.66 28.98
C ILE A 51 -5.44 -17.73 30.05
N SER A 52 -4.86 -16.54 30.17
CA SER A 52 -5.34 -15.49 31.07
C SER A 52 -6.57 -14.78 30.50
N GLN A 53 -7.30 -14.04 31.35
CA GLN A 53 -8.38 -13.18 30.87
C GLN A 53 -7.90 -12.08 29.92
N GLU A 54 -6.70 -11.54 30.14
CA GLU A 54 -6.13 -10.48 29.30
C GLU A 54 -5.83 -10.99 27.88
N GLU A 55 -5.27 -12.19 27.76
CA GLU A 55 -5.06 -12.85 26.46
C GLU A 55 -6.39 -13.16 25.76
N LEU A 56 -7.42 -13.59 26.49
CA LEU A 56 -8.75 -13.80 25.93
C LEU A 56 -9.36 -12.49 25.39
N TYR A 57 -9.26 -11.38 26.13
CA TYR A 57 -9.74 -10.08 25.65
C TYR A 57 -8.98 -9.63 24.41
N SER A 58 -7.65 -9.78 24.41
CA SER A 58 -6.81 -9.46 23.26
C SER A 58 -7.26 -10.21 22.00
N LEU A 59 -7.54 -11.52 22.11
CA LEU A 59 -8.06 -12.33 21.02
C LEU A 59 -9.47 -11.91 20.57
N GLU A 60 -10.34 -11.47 21.47
CA GLU A 60 -11.70 -10.98 21.13
C GLU A 60 -11.67 -9.64 20.40
N THR A 61 -10.71 -8.79 20.74
CA THR A 61 -10.50 -7.48 20.09
C THR A 61 -9.52 -7.55 18.93
N PHE A 62 -9.02 -8.74 18.58
CA PHE A 62 -8.04 -8.88 17.52
C PHE A 62 -8.70 -8.60 16.17
N GLU A 63 -8.39 -7.45 15.59
CA GLU A 63 -8.76 -7.14 14.22
C GLU A 63 -7.84 -7.88 13.26
N ILE A 64 -8.42 -8.70 12.38
CA ILE A 64 -7.66 -9.31 11.30
C ILE A 64 -7.32 -8.18 10.31
N PRO A 65 -6.04 -7.80 10.16
CA PRO A 65 -5.68 -6.75 9.23
C PRO A 65 -6.09 -7.18 7.82
N THR A 66 -6.74 -6.28 7.08
CA THR A 66 -7.00 -6.52 5.67
C THR A 66 -5.69 -6.37 4.91
N THR A 67 -5.18 -7.46 4.35
CA THR A 67 -3.98 -7.43 3.51
C THR A 67 -4.38 -7.52 2.05
N ALA A 68 -4.00 -6.52 1.26
CA ALA A 68 -4.11 -6.59 -0.20
C ALA A 68 -2.90 -7.35 -0.75
N ILE A 69 -3.15 -8.51 -1.37
CA ILE A 69 -2.10 -9.26 -2.08
C ILE A 69 -2.19 -8.88 -3.56
N ILE A 70 -1.10 -8.30 -4.09
CA ILE A 70 -0.99 -7.95 -5.50
C ILE A 70 0.00 -8.90 -6.16
N GLU A 71 -0.46 -9.59 -7.20
CA GLU A 71 0.36 -10.52 -7.98
C GLU A 71 0.27 -10.19 -9.46
N LEU A 72 1.40 -10.31 -10.16
CA LEU A 72 1.47 -10.14 -11.60
C LEU A 72 1.67 -11.50 -12.26
N ASN A 73 0.85 -11.84 -13.25
CA ASN A 73 1.06 -13.04 -14.06
C ASN A 73 2.20 -12.79 -15.08
N LEU A 74 3.31 -13.49 -14.90
CA LEU A 74 4.47 -13.48 -15.79
C LEU A 74 4.47 -14.65 -16.80
N GLY A 75 3.50 -15.55 -16.70
CA GLY A 75 3.33 -16.72 -17.56
C GLY A 75 2.36 -16.49 -18.72
N SER A 76 2.03 -17.57 -19.45
CA SER A 76 1.00 -17.52 -20.49
C SER A 76 -0.40 -17.68 -19.88
N LYS A 77 -1.46 -17.59 -20.71
CA LYS A 77 -2.83 -17.86 -20.25
C LYS A 77 -3.04 -19.34 -19.89
N GLU A 78 -2.34 -20.23 -20.58
CA GLU A 78 -2.41 -21.68 -20.42
C GLU A 78 -1.52 -22.20 -19.30
N ALA A 79 -0.46 -21.46 -18.96
CA ALA A 79 0.47 -21.74 -17.86
C ALA A 79 0.77 -20.45 -17.07
N PRO A 80 -0.14 -20.01 -16.19
CA PRO A 80 0.05 -18.80 -15.42
C PRO A 80 1.19 -18.95 -14.41
N ASN A 81 1.95 -17.88 -14.21
CA ASN A 81 3.01 -17.78 -13.22
C ASN A 81 2.87 -16.47 -12.46
N PHE A 82 2.09 -16.51 -11.39
CA PHE A 82 1.86 -15.35 -10.54
C PHE A 82 3.06 -15.12 -9.63
N LYS A 83 3.51 -13.86 -9.57
CA LYS A 83 4.60 -13.44 -8.71
C LYS A 83 4.15 -12.24 -7.88
N ASN A 84 4.42 -12.28 -6.59
CA ASN A 84 4.07 -11.20 -5.67
C ASN A 84 4.81 -9.90 -6.06
N ILE A 85 4.14 -8.75 -5.90
CA ILE A 85 4.70 -7.43 -6.25
C ILE A 85 6.06 -7.15 -5.60
N GLY A 86 6.30 -7.65 -4.38
CA GLY A 86 7.57 -7.50 -3.66
C GLY A 86 8.76 -8.20 -4.32
N ASP A 87 8.50 -9.27 -5.08
CA ASP A 87 9.53 -10.07 -5.74
C ASP A 87 9.72 -9.67 -7.22
N LEU A 88 8.95 -8.71 -7.72
CA LEU A 88 9.03 -8.25 -9.11
C LEU A 88 10.30 -7.45 -9.37
N SER A 89 10.88 -7.61 -10.56
CA SER A 89 11.91 -6.67 -11.04
C SER A 89 11.32 -5.28 -11.22
N VAL A 90 12.17 -4.25 -11.30
CA VAL A 90 11.74 -2.86 -11.52
C VAL A 90 10.77 -2.74 -12.72
N GLY A 91 11.12 -3.29 -13.88
CA GLY A 91 10.24 -3.27 -15.06
C GLY A 91 8.94 -4.07 -14.92
N GLN A 92 8.90 -5.06 -14.03
CA GLN A 92 7.67 -5.80 -13.71
C GLN A 92 6.79 -5.01 -12.73
N LYS A 93 7.38 -4.36 -11.72
CA LYS A 93 6.67 -3.42 -10.84
C LYS A 93 6.02 -2.29 -11.64
N CYS A 94 6.75 -1.73 -12.61
CA CYS A 94 6.23 -0.80 -13.62
C CYS A 94 4.95 -1.31 -14.30
N THR A 95 4.99 -2.54 -14.81
CA THR A 95 3.85 -3.15 -15.53
C THR A 95 2.64 -3.32 -14.60
N ALA A 96 2.88 -3.75 -13.36
CA ALA A 96 1.83 -3.87 -12.36
C ALA A 96 1.20 -2.52 -12.02
N LEU A 97 2.02 -1.50 -11.75
CA LEU A 97 1.57 -0.14 -11.44
C LEU A 97 0.76 0.47 -12.59
N LEU A 98 1.25 0.37 -13.83
CA LEU A 98 0.49 0.80 -14.99
C LEU A 98 -0.87 0.13 -15.04
N THR A 99 -0.92 -1.20 -14.89
CA THR A 99 -2.18 -1.96 -14.89
C THR A 99 -3.17 -1.43 -13.85
N LEU A 100 -2.70 -1.04 -12.67
CA LEU A 100 -3.54 -0.43 -11.62
C LEU A 100 -4.07 0.96 -12.02
N ILE A 101 -3.24 1.78 -12.68
CA ILE A 101 -3.64 3.09 -13.23
C ILE A 101 -4.69 2.91 -14.34
N LEU A 102 -4.54 1.87 -15.18
CA LEU A 102 -5.46 1.58 -16.30
C LEU A 102 -6.77 0.96 -15.85
N LEU A 103 -6.83 0.47 -14.62
CA LEU A 103 -7.98 -0.25 -14.15
C LEU A 103 -9.17 0.72 -14.13
N GLU A 104 -10.14 0.46 -15.01
CA GLU A 104 -11.39 1.20 -15.05
C GLU A 104 -12.08 1.03 -13.69
N ASN A 105 -12.03 2.10 -12.90
CA ASN A 105 -12.56 2.10 -11.55
C ASN A 105 -13.01 3.53 -11.22
N PRO A 106 -14.28 3.75 -10.81
CA PRO A 106 -14.79 5.08 -10.51
C PRO A 106 -14.25 5.65 -9.19
N TYR A 107 -13.62 4.83 -8.34
CA TYR A 107 -13.11 5.27 -7.05
C TYR A 107 -11.73 5.93 -7.19
N PRO A 108 -11.42 6.95 -6.37
CA PRO A 108 -10.13 7.63 -6.41
C PRO A 108 -8.98 6.64 -6.20
N LEU A 109 -7.86 6.86 -6.89
CA LEU A 109 -6.61 6.15 -6.65
C LEU A 109 -5.68 7.05 -5.85
N VAL A 110 -5.30 6.59 -4.65
CA VAL A 110 -4.23 7.22 -3.86
C VAL A 110 -2.96 6.41 -4.09
N VAL A 111 -1.89 7.06 -4.55
CA VAL A 111 -0.61 6.40 -4.77
C VAL A 111 0.48 7.18 -4.04
N ASP A 112 1.20 6.49 -3.18
CA ASP A 112 2.35 7.06 -2.50
C ASP A 112 3.63 6.75 -3.27
N GLN A 113 4.34 7.81 -3.68
CA GLN A 113 5.62 7.75 -4.40
C GLN A 113 5.65 6.69 -5.52
N PRO A 114 4.79 6.80 -6.56
CA PRO A 114 4.77 5.85 -7.68
C PRO A 114 6.12 5.72 -8.40
N GLU A 115 7.03 6.68 -8.22
CA GLU A 115 8.35 6.74 -8.81
C GLU A 115 9.44 5.94 -8.10
N ASP A 116 9.20 5.49 -6.86
CA ASP A 116 10.24 4.80 -6.10
C ASP A 116 10.65 3.50 -6.80
N ASP A 117 11.96 3.23 -6.85
CA ASP A 117 12.60 2.17 -7.62
C ASP A 117 12.47 2.27 -9.16
N LEU A 118 11.82 3.29 -9.73
CA LEU A 118 11.62 3.43 -11.18
C LEU A 118 12.59 4.43 -11.82
N ASP A 119 12.95 4.21 -13.08
CA ASP A 119 13.80 5.15 -13.81
C ASP A 119 13.00 6.34 -14.37
N ASN A 120 13.66 7.50 -14.51
CA ASN A 120 13.01 8.73 -14.99
C ASN A 120 12.45 8.61 -16.42
N THR A 121 13.05 7.78 -17.28
CA THR A 121 12.58 7.62 -18.65
C THR A 121 11.21 6.96 -18.66
N PHE A 122 11.02 5.95 -17.81
CA PHE A 122 9.75 5.27 -17.61
C PHE A 122 8.68 6.20 -16.99
N ILE A 123 9.05 6.98 -15.97
CA ILE A 123 8.12 7.94 -15.34
C ILE A 123 7.51 8.86 -16.39
N VAL A 124 8.36 9.45 -17.24
CA VAL A 124 7.93 10.40 -18.27
C VAL A 124 7.14 9.69 -19.38
N ASN A 125 7.66 8.58 -19.92
CA ASN A 125 7.10 8.00 -21.14
C ASN A 125 5.84 7.15 -20.89
N ASP A 126 5.74 6.49 -19.74
CA ASP A 126 4.68 5.52 -19.49
C ASP A 126 3.69 6.03 -18.43
N ILE A 127 4.18 6.37 -17.22
CA ILE A 127 3.30 6.76 -16.11
C ILE A 127 2.61 8.09 -16.39
N VAL A 128 3.37 9.15 -16.65
CA VAL A 128 2.85 10.51 -16.87
C VAL A 128 1.85 10.55 -18.03
N ASN A 129 2.22 9.98 -19.18
CA ASN A 129 1.36 9.94 -20.37
C ASN A 129 0.06 9.18 -20.13
N ARG A 130 0.07 8.23 -19.19
CA ARG A 130 -1.14 7.50 -18.83
C ARG A 130 -1.98 8.23 -17.81
N LEU A 131 -1.38 8.74 -16.73
CA LEU A 131 -2.06 9.59 -15.76
C LEU A 131 -2.80 10.73 -16.46
N ARG A 132 -2.15 11.40 -17.42
CA ARG A 132 -2.75 12.49 -18.20
C ARG A 132 -4.02 12.09 -18.95
N ARG A 133 -4.12 10.85 -19.41
CA ARG A 133 -5.31 10.33 -20.12
C ARG A 133 -6.38 9.83 -19.14
N GLU A 134 -5.97 9.10 -18.11
CA GLU A 134 -6.91 8.46 -17.19
C GLU A 134 -7.51 9.45 -16.18
N LYS A 135 -6.84 10.57 -15.87
CA LYS A 135 -7.33 11.57 -14.93
C LYS A 135 -8.68 12.20 -15.32
N GLU A 136 -9.06 12.11 -16.60
CA GLU A 136 -10.37 12.53 -17.10
C GLU A 136 -11.51 11.57 -16.70
N HIS A 137 -11.17 10.34 -16.32
CA HIS A 137 -12.12 9.28 -16.00
C HIS A 137 -12.09 8.87 -14.52
N ARG A 138 -10.96 9.11 -13.83
CA ARG A 138 -10.72 8.71 -12.45
C ARG A 138 -9.90 9.77 -11.72
N GLN A 139 -10.22 10.04 -10.45
CA GLN A 139 -9.41 10.94 -9.64
C GLN A 139 -8.12 10.25 -9.17
N PHE A 140 -6.98 10.92 -9.33
CA PHE A 140 -5.69 10.49 -8.82
C PHE A 140 -5.20 11.45 -7.74
N ILE A 141 -4.76 10.90 -6.60
CA ILE A 141 -4.11 11.62 -5.52
C ILE A 141 -2.73 11.00 -5.37
N ILE A 142 -1.69 11.77 -5.70
CA ILE A 142 -0.33 11.27 -5.79
C ILE A 142 0.57 12.13 -4.91
N THR A 143 1.30 11.49 -4.00
CA THR A 143 2.44 12.10 -3.32
C THR A 143 3.69 11.78 -4.13
N THR A 144 4.52 12.79 -4.40
CA THR A 144 5.70 12.62 -5.24
C THR A 144 6.73 13.69 -4.92
N HIS A 145 8.00 13.33 -5.10
CA HIS A 145 9.14 14.25 -5.08
C HIS A 145 9.72 14.48 -6.49
N ASN A 146 9.15 13.84 -7.51
CA ASN A 146 9.61 13.91 -8.89
C ASN A 146 8.81 14.97 -9.66
N ALA A 147 9.48 16.07 -10.07
CA ALA A 147 8.86 17.16 -10.83
C ALA A 147 8.14 16.70 -12.10
N ASN A 148 8.58 15.61 -12.73
CA ASN A 148 7.97 15.12 -13.97
C ASN A 148 6.50 14.73 -13.78
N ILE A 149 6.11 14.20 -12.61
CA ILE A 149 4.74 13.75 -12.37
C ILE A 149 3.75 14.92 -12.39
N PRO A 150 3.86 15.96 -11.55
CA PRO A 150 2.91 17.05 -11.56
C PRO A 150 3.08 17.99 -12.77
N VAL A 151 4.31 18.18 -13.27
CA VAL A 151 4.59 19.12 -14.36
C VAL A 151 4.16 18.55 -15.71
N LEU A 152 4.64 17.36 -16.06
CA LEU A 152 4.32 16.75 -17.36
C LEU A 152 2.95 16.05 -17.34
N GLY A 153 2.51 15.60 -16.16
CA GLY A 153 1.16 15.08 -15.94
C GLY A 153 0.07 16.15 -15.96
N ASP A 154 0.45 17.43 -16.00
CA ASP A 154 -0.46 18.57 -16.13
C ASP A 154 -1.44 18.65 -14.95
N ALA A 155 -0.90 18.63 -13.74
CA ALA A 155 -1.70 18.49 -12.52
C ALA A 155 -2.66 19.68 -12.30
N GLU A 156 -3.94 19.37 -12.11
CA GLU A 156 -5.00 20.36 -11.87
C GLU A 156 -4.94 20.98 -10.47
N LEU A 157 -4.38 20.24 -9.51
CA LEU A 157 -4.20 20.69 -8.14
C LEU A 157 -2.88 20.12 -7.59
N ILE A 158 -1.98 21.04 -7.27
CA ILE A 158 -0.75 20.78 -6.54
C ILE A 158 -0.92 21.36 -5.15
N ILE A 159 -0.59 20.56 -4.14
CA ILE A 159 -0.61 20.95 -2.74
C ILE A 159 0.82 20.82 -2.22
N PRO A 160 1.59 21.92 -2.16
CA PRO A 160 2.91 21.90 -1.56
C PRO A 160 2.80 21.58 -0.07
N LEU A 161 3.56 20.59 0.38
CA LEU A 161 3.66 20.22 1.79
C LEU A 161 5.01 20.69 2.33
N GLU A 162 4.98 21.51 3.38
CA GLU A 162 6.16 21.83 4.17
C GLU A 162 6.14 20.99 5.45
N ALA A 163 7.09 20.06 5.56
CA ALA A 163 7.20 19.18 6.71
C ALA A 163 8.34 19.61 7.65
N THR A 164 8.03 19.60 8.95
CA THR A 164 8.99 19.60 10.05
C THR A 164 9.05 18.20 10.65
N ALA A 165 9.92 17.97 11.65
CA ALA A 165 10.07 16.64 12.27
C ALA A 165 8.75 16.07 12.83
N ASP A 166 7.85 16.93 13.30
CA ASP A 166 6.64 16.52 14.04
C ASP A 166 5.33 16.93 13.35
N GLN A 167 5.38 17.80 12.34
CA GLN A 167 4.19 18.39 11.71
C GLN A 167 4.40 18.68 10.23
N ALA A 168 3.35 18.51 9.43
CA ALA A 168 3.29 19.01 8.06
C ALA A 168 2.27 20.15 7.98
N ASN A 169 2.62 21.21 7.24
CA ASN A 169 1.75 22.34 7.00
C ASN A 169 1.52 22.54 5.50
N VAL A 170 0.34 23.04 5.16
CA VAL A 170 -0.01 23.51 3.83
C VAL A 170 -0.20 25.01 3.94
N GLU A 171 0.59 25.78 3.20
CA GLU A 171 0.44 27.24 3.20
C GLU A 171 -0.79 27.64 2.38
N GLU A 172 -1.71 28.37 3.00
CA GLU A 172 -2.90 28.89 2.32
C GLU A 172 -2.49 29.84 1.18
N GLY A 173 -3.01 29.57 -0.02
CA GLY A 173 -2.71 30.37 -1.22
C GLY A 173 -1.60 29.80 -2.11
N LEU A 174 -0.91 28.73 -1.70
CA LEU A 174 0.06 28.02 -2.54
C LEU A 174 -0.50 26.73 -3.20
N CYS A 175 -1.79 26.45 -3.00
CA CYS A 175 -2.47 25.35 -3.67
C CYS A 175 -3.13 25.81 -4.96
N GLY A 176 -2.89 25.11 -6.06
CA GLY A 176 -3.50 25.42 -7.34
C GLY A 176 -3.01 24.53 -8.48
N SER A 177 -3.48 24.81 -9.69
CA SER A 177 -3.01 24.13 -10.90
C SER A 177 -1.54 24.44 -11.18
N ILE A 178 -0.85 23.53 -11.86
CA ILE A 178 0.50 23.78 -12.40
C ILE A 178 0.56 25.02 -13.31
N ASP A 179 -0.57 25.50 -13.84
CA ASP A 179 -0.63 26.71 -14.65
C ASP A 179 -0.50 28.01 -13.86
N ASP A 180 -0.76 28.00 -12.55
CA ASP A 180 -0.66 29.18 -11.69
C ASP A 180 0.80 29.59 -11.50
N GLU A 181 1.10 30.89 -11.65
CA GLU A 181 2.46 31.41 -11.54
C GLU A 181 3.07 31.20 -10.15
N LEU A 182 2.26 31.33 -9.09
CA LEU A 182 2.70 31.06 -7.72
C LEU A 182 3.03 29.57 -7.54
N VAL A 183 2.19 28.69 -8.10
CA VAL A 183 2.41 27.24 -8.06
C VAL A 183 3.65 26.83 -8.85
N LYS A 184 3.89 27.46 -10.02
CA LYS A 184 5.12 27.24 -10.80
C LYS A 184 6.37 27.60 -10.01
N GLU A 185 6.37 28.74 -9.32
CA GLU A 185 7.51 29.18 -8.51
C GLU A 185 7.79 28.22 -7.34
N ILE A 186 6.76 27.74 -6.64
CA ILE A 186 6.95 26.77 -5.55
C ILE A 186 7.42 25.41 -6.09
N VAL A 187 6.87 24.93 -7.21
CA VAL A 187 7.33 23.68 -7.86
C VAL A 187 8.80 23.79 -8.28
N LYS A 188 9.19 24.90 -8.92
CA LYS A 188 10.61 25.18 -9.26
C LYS A 188 11.50 25.21 -8.01
N LYS A 189 11.03 25.79 -6.91
CA LYS A 189 11.79 25.88 -5.66
C LYS A 189 11.95 24.49 -5.00
N VAL A 190 10.86 23.74 -4.87
CA VAL A 190 10.80 22.51 -4.07
C VAL A 190 11.28 21.29 -4.86
N LEU A 191 10.78 21.09 -6.08
CA LEU A 191 11.05 19.87 -6.85
C LEU A 191 12.28 20.00 -7.77
N GLU A 192 12.64 21.21 -8.18
CA GLU A 192 13.80 21.44 -9.07
C GLU A 192 15.04 22.01 -8.35
N GLY A 193 14.96 22.24 -7.04
CA GLY A 193 16.06 22.80 -6.24
C GLY A 193 16.30 24.29 -6.48
N GLY A 194 15.30 25.00 -7.01
CA GLY A 194 15.35 26.44 -7.25
C GLY A 194 15.86 26.84 -8.63
N ARG A 195 15.60 28.10 -8.97
CA ARG A 195 15.93 28.67 -10.29
C ARG A 195 17.42 28.56 -10.64
N GLU A 196 18.29 28.76 -9.66
CA GLU A 196 19.73 28.67 -9.86
C GLU A 196 20.17 27.25 -10.29
N ALA A 197 19.64 26.21 -9.64
CA ALA A 197 19.93 24.83 -10.01
C ALA A 197 19.44 24.49 -11.42
N PHE A 198 18.27 25.02 -11.80
CA PHE A 198 17.72 24.85 -13.14
C PHE A 198 18.58 25.54 -14.22
N GLU A 199 18.97 26.79 -14.01
CA GLU A 199 19.83 27.53 -14.96
C GLU A 199 21.22 26.88 -15.10
N ILE A 200 21.83 26.42 -13.99
CA ILE A 200 23.11 25.69 -14.04
C ILE A 200 22.99 24.41 -14.88
N ARG A 201 21.88 23.65 -14.73
CA ARG A 201 21.64 22.46 -15.55
C ARG A 201 21.51 22.83 -17.02
N LYS A 202 20.73 23.86 -17.33
CA LYS A 202 20.53 24.38 -18.69
C LYS A 202 21.87 24.78 -19.34
N GLU A 203 22.70 25.56 -18.63
CA GLU A 203 24.04 25.94 -19.09
C GLU A 203 24.94 24.72 -19.34
N LYS A 204 24.97 23.75 -18.41
CA LYS A 204 25.78 22.52 -18.56
C LYS A 204 25.35 21.65 -19.72
N TYR A 205 24.06 21.64 -20.05
CA TYR A 205 23.52 20.89 -21.19
C TYR A 205 23.63 21.66 -22.51
N GLY A 206 23.99 22.94 -22.47
CA GLY A 206 24.15 23.78 -23.66
C GLY A 206 22.83 24.14 -24.33
N ILE A 207 21.76 24.30 -23.54
CA ILE A 207 20.40 24.66 -23.99
C ILE A 207 20.04 26.09 -23.56
#